data_AF-A0A950K8D4-F1
#
_entry.id   AF-A0A950K8D4-F1
#
_cell.length_a   1.000
_cell.length_b   1.000
_cell.length_c   1.000
_cell.angle_alpha   90.00
_cell.angle_beta   90.00
_cell.angle_gamma   90.00
#
_symmetry.space_group_name_H-M   'P 1'
#
loop_
_entity.id
_entity.type
_entity.pdbx_description
1 polymer ?
#
loop_
_entity_poly.entity_id
_entity_poly.type
_entity_poly.pdbx_seq_one_letter_code
_entity_poly.pdbx_strand_id
1 'polypeptide(L)' 'MSADAFDADAYVTAFAALIGLEIAPEHRPGVVLNLTRIAAMAALVMDFPLPDDSEPAPVYRP' A
#
# COMPACT_ATOMS: atom_id res chain seq x y z
N MET A 1 7.16 -16.06 -7.00
CA MET A 1 5.70 -16.07 -6.87
C MET A 1 5.14 -15.32 -8.06
N SER A 2 4.28 -15.94 -8.87
CA SER A 2 3.52 -15.16 -9.86
C SER A 2 2.44 -14.43 -9.09
N ALA A 3 2.75 -13.23 -8.61
CA ALA A 3 1.74 -12.36 -8.06
C ALA A 3 0.85 -11.93 -9.24
N ASP A 4 -0.46 -12.15 -9.12
CA ASP A 4 -1.39 -11.34 -9.90
C ASP A 4 -0.98 -9.88 -9.72
N ALA A 5 -0.86 -9.15 -10.82
CA ALA A 5 -0.46 -7.75 -10.77
C ALA A 5 -1.41 -7.01 -9.80
N PHE A 6 -0.84 -6.19 -8.89
CA PHE A 6 -1.63 -5.44 -7.92
C PHE A 6 -2.70 -4.60 -8.62
N ASP A 7 -3.98 -4.91 -8.36
CA ASP A 7 -5.13 -4.16 -8.87
C ASP A 7 -5.44 -2.98 -7.94
N ALA A 8 -4.90 -1.81 -8.29
CA ALA A 8 -5.11 -0.59 -7.54
C ALA A 8 -6.57 -0.10 -7.54
N ASP A 9 -7.37 -0.36 -8.58
CA ASP A 9 -8.74 0.13 -8.67
C ASP A 9 -9.67 -0.65 -7.74
N ALA A 10 -9.54 -1.98 -7.75
CA ALA A 10 -10.24 -2.86 -6.81
C ALA A 10 -9.83 -2.56 -5.36
N TYR A 11 -8.52 -2.36 -5.11
CA TYR A 11 -8.02 -2.02 -3.78
C TYR A 11 -8.59 -0.69 -3.26
N VAL A 12 -8.56 0.38 -4.06
CA VAL A 12 -9.12 1.69 -3.70
C VAL A 12 -10.59 1.57 -3.35
N THR A 13 -11.36 0.83 -4.16
CA THR A 13 -12.79 0.65 -3.95
C THR A 13 -13.09 -0.04 -2.62
N ALA A 14 -12.39 -1.14 -2.33
CA ALA A 14 -12.60 -1.90 -1.10
C ALA A 14 -12.15 -1.13 0.15
N PHE A 15 -10.97 -0.52 0.11
CA PHE A 15 -10.41 0.16 1.28
C PHE A 15 -11.08 1.49 1.60
N ALA A 16 -11.49 2.26 0.59
CA ALA A 16 -12.25 3.48 0.83
C ALA A 16 -13.56 3.18 1.57
N ALA A 17 -14.26 2.11 1.18
CA ALA A 17 -15.47 1.65 1.88
C ALA A 17 -15.16 1.16 3.30
N LEU A 18 -14.08 0.39 3.48
CA LEU A 18 -13.68 -0.15 4.79
C LEU A 18 -13.41 0.95 5.83
N ILE A 19 -12.76 2.05 5.42
CA ILE A 19 -12.39 3.14 6.33
C ILE A 19 -13.41 4.29 6.33
N GLY A 20 -14.50 4.17 5.57
CA GLY A 20 -15.52 5.22 5.44
C GLY A 20 -15.02 6.50 4.77
N LEU A 21 -14.05 6.39 3.85
CA LEU A 21 -13.52 7.52 3.10
C LEU A 21 -14.31 7.72 1.80
N GLU A 22 -14.98 8.87 1.67
CA GLU A 22 -15.57 9.30 0.41
C GLU A 22 -14.49 9.90 -0.50
N ILE A 23 -14.37 9.39 -1.73
CA ILE A 23 -13.44 9.90 -2.74
C ILE A 23 -14.26 10.54 -3.84
N ALA A 24 -14.14 11.86 -3.99
CA ALA A 24 -14.80 12.58 -5.06
C ALA A 24 -14.36 12.02 -6.44
N PRO A 25 -15.26 11.91 -7.43
CA PRO A 25 -14.95 11.29 -8.73
C PRO A 25 -13.73 11.89 -9.43
N GLU A 26 -13.51 13.20 -9.30
CA GLU A 26 -12.36 13.93 -9.84
C GLU A 26 -11.02 13.52 -9.23
N HIS A 27 -11.01 12.97 -8.02
CA HIS A 27 -9.80 12.54 -7.32
C HIS A 27 -9.47 11.07 -7.57
N ARG A 28 -10.46 10.23 -7.89
CA ARG A 28 -10.30 8.77 -8.03
C ARG A 28 -9.18 8.37 -9.02
N PRO A 29 -9.05 8.98 -10.22
CA PRO A 29 -7.96 8.64 -11.14
C PRO A 29 -6.57 8.90 -10.56
N GLY A 30 -6.41 10.02 -9.83
CA GLY A 30 -5.15 10.38 -9.18
C GLY A 30 -4.80 9.44 -8.02
N VAL A 31 -5.79 9.03 -7.22
CA VAL A 31 -5.61 8.07 -6.12
C VAL A 31 -5.14 6.72 -6.67
N VAL A 32 -5.82 6.19 -7.69
CA VAL A 32 -5.45 4.92 -8.32
C VAL A 32 -4.04 4.98 -8.90
N LEU A 33 -3.71 6.03 -9.66
CA LEU A 33 -2.38 6.22 -10.24
C LEU A 33 -1.27 6.22 -9.17
N ASN A 34 -1.49 6.93 -8.06
CA ASN A 34 -0.49 7.01 -6.99
C ASN A 34 -0.34 5.70 -6.23
N LEU A 35 -1.42 4.94 -6.00
CA LEU A 35 -1.32 3.61 -5.39
C LEU A 35 -0.58 2.61 -6.28
N THR A 36 -0.78 2.63 -7.59
CA THR A 36 0.01 1.82 -8.52
C THR A 36 1.50 2.13 -8.41
N ARG A 37 1.88 3.41 -8.29
CA ARG A 37 3.28 3.83 -8.11
C ARG A 37 3.84 3.39 -6.76
N ILE A 38 3.07 3.55 -5.68
CA ILE A 38 3.46 3.10 -4.35
C ILE A 38 3.69 1.59 -4.33
N ALA A 39 2.86 0.79 -5.00
CA ALA A 39 3.06 -0.66 -5.10
C ALA A 39 4.38 -1.03 -5.77
N ALA A 40 4.78 -0.31 -6.85
CA ALA A 40 6.08 -0.51 -7.48
C ALA A 40 7.25 -0.14 -6.56
N MET A 41 7.13 0.94 -5.78
CA MET A 41 8.14 1.32 -4.78
C MET A 41 8.20 0.33 -3.62
N ALA A 42 7.06 -0.17 -3.16
CA ALA A 42 6.97 -1.17 -2.09
C ALA A 42 7.67 -2.47 -2.49
N ALA A 43 7.59 -2.88 -3.76
CA ALA A 43 8.31 -4.05 -4.26
C ALA A 43 9.84 -3.95 -4.03
N LEU A 44 10.41 -2.75 -4.14
CA LEU A 44 11.84 -2.52 -3.86
C LEU A 44 12.18 -2.71 -2.38
N VAL A 45 11.26 -2.36 -1.49
CA VAL A 45 11.44 -2.50 -0.03
C VAL A 45 11.19 -3.94 0.42
N MET A 46 10.22 -4.62 -0.18
CA MET A 46 9.87 -6.01 0.14
C MET A 46 10.91 -7.02 -0.35
N ASP A 47 11.81 -6.63 -1.25
CA ASP A 47 12.90 -7.49 -1.74
C ASP A 47 14.05 -7.62 -0.75
N PHE A 48 14.15 -6.72 0.24
CA PHE A 48 15.12 -6.87 1.33
C PHE A 48 14.71 -8.02 2.26
N PRO A 49 15.63 -8.93 2.65
CA PRO A 49 15.32 -9.96 3.62
C PRO A 49 14.99 -9.32 4.97
N LEU A 50 13.92 -9.79 5.62
CA LEU A 50 13.51 -9.37 6.95
C LEU A 50 13.66 -10.54 7.93
N PRO A 51 14.81 -10.65 8.62
CA PRO A 51 15.01 -11.65 9.69
C PRO A 51 13.98 -11.53 10.82
N ASP A 52 13.66 -12.66 11.46
CA ASP A 52 12.70 -12.72 12.57
C ASP A 52 13.12 -11.89 13.79
N ASP A 53 14.42 -11.60 13.95
CA ASP A 53 14.98 -10.75 15.02
C ASP A 53 15.05 -9.26 14.64
N SER A 54 14.49 -8.88 13.48
CA SER A 54 14.39 -7.47 13.07
C SER A 54 13.33 -6.74 13.89
N GLU A 55 13.77 -5.73 14.63
CA GLU A 55 12.89 -4.85 15.42
C GLU A 55 12.59 -3.53 14.69
N PRO A 56 11.43 -2.88 14.92
CA PRO A 56 11.15 -1.55 14.40
C PRO A 56 12.18 -0.51 14.85
N ALA A 57 12.52 0.44 13.97
CA ALA A 57 13.49 1.48 14.27
C ALA A 57 13.15 2.33 15.52
N PRO A 58 11.91 2.79 15.74
CA PRO A 58 11.54 3.44 16.98
C PRO A 58 11.26 2.40 18.09
N VAL A 59 11.93 2.54 19.23
CA VAL A 59 11.68 1.75 20.45
C VAL A 59 11.12 2.66 21.53
N TYR A 60 10.02 2.24 22.16
CA TYR A 60 9.42 2.95 23.30
C TYR A 60 10.41 3.02 24.47
N ARG A 61 10.50 4.20 25.11
CA ARG A 61 11.26 4.44 26.34
C ARG A 61 10.31 5.05 27.38
N PRO A 62 10.17 4.44 28.58
CA PRO A 62 9.30 4.95 29.64
C PRO A 62 9.65 6.37 30.11
#